data_AF-A0A9Q9EY41-F1
#
_entry.id   AF-A0A9Q9EY41-F1
#
_cell.length_a   1.000
_cell.length_b   1.000
_cell.length_c   1.000
_cell.angle_alpha   90.00
_cell.angle_beta   90.00
_cell.angle_gamma   90.00
#
_symmetry.space_group_name_H-M   'P 1'
#
loop_
_entity.id
_entity.type
_entity.pdbx_description
1 polymer ?
#
loop_
_entity_poly.entity_id
_entity_poly.type
_entity_poly.pdbx_seq_one_letter_code
_entity_poly.pdbx_strand_id
1 'polypeptide(L)'
;MKNILKILTLLAVFSFIFTSCGTPPTPPPEEKPAPVVVEEPTPAPESASEPNPVVEEPRDVPVKEYIVVQGDTLSEIALKFYGTREKAYYFPIIMAINPGMVKHPDKLTPKLRLLIPDFELFMQHSASKEKSKPEFEKCIKIYEDEARTGVAESLRRRLKEL
;
A
#
# COMPACT_ATOMS: atom_id res chain seq x y z
N MET A 1 -25.60 0.58 -40.14
CA MET A 1 -24.97 1.90 -40.42
C MET A 1 -23.74 1.96 -39.51
N LYS A 2 -22.60 1.32 -39.85
CA LYS A 2 -21.51 1.72 -40.75
C LYS A 2 -20.95 3.11 -40.44
N ASN A 3 -20.20 3.20 -39.34
CA ASN A 3 -19.39 4.38 -39.02
C ASN A 3 -17.93 3.95 -39.14
N ILE A 4 -17.31 4.43 -40.22
CA ILE A 4 -16.10 3.88 -40.84
C ILE A 4 -14.89 4.51 -40.16
N LEU A 5 -14.23 3.71 -39.31
CA LEU A 5 -12.94 4.02 -38.71
C LEU A 5 -11.86 3.95 -39.81
N LYS A 6 -11.47 5.11 -40.35
CA LYS A 6 -10.25 5.26 -41.17
C LYS A 6 -9.17 5.90 -40.30
N ILE A 7 -8.37 5.07 -39.64
CA ILE A 7 -7.11 5.51 -39.04
C ILE A 7 -6.00 4.91 -39.91
N LEU A 8 -5.47 5.76 -40.78
CA LEU A 8 -4.34 5.50 -41.66
C LEU A 8 -3.08 5.62 -40.79
N THR A 9 -2.58 4.51 -40.26
CA THR A 9 -1.36 4.48 -39.45
C THR A 9 -0.12 4.53 -40.33
N LEU A 10 0.66 5.59 -40.11
CA LEU A 10 1.93 5.92 -40.75
C LEU A 10 3.01 4.88 -40.39
N LEU A 11 3.56 4.20 -41.40
CA LEU A 11 4.71 3.33 -41.27
C LEU A 11 5.99 4.18 -41.34
N ALA A 12 6.73 4.29 -40.24
CA ALA A 12 8.10 4.81 -40.26
C ALA A 12 8.99 3.84 -39.49
N VAL A 13 9.62 2.95 -40.25
CA VAL A 13 10.67 2.02 -39.82
C VAL A 13 11.95 2.83 -39.64
N PHE A 14 12.39 3.03 -38.40
CA PHE A 14 13.74 3.51 -38.11
C PHE A 14 14.60 2.31 -37.71
N SER A 15 15.32 1.80 -38.71
CA SER A 15 16.37 0.80 -38.57
C SER A 15 17.52 1.33 -37.71
N PHE A 16 18.05 0.45 -36.83
CA PHE A 16 19.47 0.20 -36.50
C PHE A 16 20.40 1.43 -36.28
N ILE A 17 21.35 1.50 -35.34
CA ILE A 17 22.46 0.58 -35.06
C ILE A 17 23.28 1.11 -33.85
N PHE A 18 23.87 0.19 -33.07
CA PHE A 18 25.07 0.29 -32.22
C PHE A 18 25.21 1.34 -31.11
N THR A 19 25.29 0.88 -29.85
CA THR A 19 26.58 0.87 -29.13
C THR A 19 26.53 -0.09 -27.92
N SER A 20 27.23 -1.20 -28.07
CA SER A 20 27.60 -2.13 -27.00
C SER A 20 28.72 -1.51 -26.16
N CYS A 21 28.48 -1.29 -24.87
CA CYS A 21 29.56 -1.13 -23.89
C CYS A 21 29.50 -2.35 -22.97
N GLY A 22 30.39 -3.31 -23.25
CA GLY A 22 30.65 -4.44 -22.39
C GLY A 22 31.49 -4.03 -21.18
N THR A 23 30.99 -4.31 -19.99
CA THR A 23 31.79 -4.33 -18.75
C THR A 23 31.92 -5.80 -18.35
N PRO A 24 33.13 -6.38 -18.30
CA PRO A 24 33.31 -7.75 -17.83
C PRO A 24 33.08 -7.83 -16.31
N PRO A 25 32.51 -8.94 -15.81
CA PRO A 25 32.41 -9.20 -14.37
C PRO A 25 33.78 -9.61 -13.81
N THR A 26 34.17 -9.02 -12.68
CA THR A 26 35.32 -9.48 -11.88
C THR A 26 34.99 -10.83 -11.23
N PRO A 27 35.88 -11.84 -11.32
CA PRO A 27 35.70 -13.13 -10.63
C PRO A 27 36.00 -13.02 -9.11
N PRO A 28 35.38 -13.89 -8.28
CA PRO A 28 35.54 -13.92 -6.82
C PRO A 28 36.81 -14.64 -6.36
N PRO A 29 37.36 -14.33 -5.17
CA PRO A 29 38.32 -15.22 -4.49
C PRO A 29 37.66 -16.24 -3.54
N GLU A 30 37.73 -17.53 -3.89
CA GLU A 30 37.82 -18.73 -3.01
C GLU A 30 39.15 -18.69 -2.21
N GLU A 31 39.46 -19.35 -1.09
CA GLU A 31 38.85 -20.31 -0.13
C GLU A 31 39.78 -20.40 1.12
N LYS A 32 39.21 -20.65 2.31
CA LYS A 32 39.62 -21.43 3.52
C LYS A 32 41.11 -21.77 3.85
N PRO A 33 41.52 -21.88 5.15
CA PRO A 33 41.06 -23.00 6.02
C PRO A 33 40.84 -22.69 7.52
N ALA A 34 40.04 -23.57 8.15
CA ALA A 34 39.76 -23.63 9.60
C ALA A 34 40.71 -24.61 10.33
N PRO A 35 40.77 -24.55 11.67
CA PRO A 35 40.56 -25.75 12.50
C PRO A 35 39.59 -25.47 13.66
N VAL A 36 38.41 -26.12 13.77
CA VAL A 36 38.05 -27.35 14.56
C VAL A 36 38.70 -27.37 15.97
N VAL A 37 37.97 -27.39 17.10
CA VAL A 37 37.48 -28.62 17.80
C VAL A 37 36.79 -28.24 19.14
N VAL A 38 35.50 -28.65 19.30
CA VAL A 38 34.84 -29.41 20.41
C VAL A 38 34.70 -28.69 21.78
N GLU A 39 33.54 -28.56 22.45
CA GLU A 39 32.62 -29.61 22.94
C GLU A 39 31.13 -29.20 23.06
N GLU A 40 30.29 -30.21 22.84
CA GLU A 40 28.84 -30.31 23.08
C GLU A 40 28.53 -30.33 24.60
N PRO A 41 27.29 -29.99 25.02
CA PRO A 41 26.33 -31.08 25.16
C PRO A 41 24.92 -30.75 24.67
N THR A 42 24.32 -31.76 24.08
CA THR A 42 22.90 -31.92 23.76
C THR A 42 22.02 -31.70 25.00
N PRO A 43 20.78 -31.23 24.82
CA PRO A 43 19.71 -32.23 24.71
C PRO A 43 18.68 -31.91 23.61
N ALA A 44 18.39 -32.94 22.80
CA ALA A 44 17.08 -33.13 22.18
C ALA A 44 16.04 -33.40 23.29
N PRO A 45 14.75 -33.11 23.16
CA PRO A 45 13.99 -33.11 21.89
C PRO A 45 13.03 -31.92 21.75
N GLU A 46 12.67 -31.54 20.52
CA GLU A 46 11.26 -31.33 20.19
C GLU A 46 11.04 -31.01 18.71
N SER A 47 10.06 -31.73 18.17
CA SER A 47 9.21 -31.31 17.07
C SER A 47 9.90 -31.01 15.74
N ALA A 48 10.08 -32.10 14.97
CA ALA A 48 9.90 -32.02 13.53
C ALA A 48 8.49 -31.50 13.24
N SER A 49 8.35 -30.18 13.15
CA SER A 49 7.22 -29.52 12.52
C SER A 49 7.65 -29.21 11.10
N GLU A 50 7.08 -29.92 10.14
CA GLU A 50 7.19 -29.56 8.71
C GLU A 50 6.84 -28.07 8.56
N PRO A 51 7.68 -27.23 7.92
CA PRO A 51 7.32 -25.85 7.69
C PRO A 51 6.27 -25.83 6.59
N ASN A 52 5.00 -25.81 6.98
CA ASN A 52 4.01 -25.13 6.15
C ASN A 52 4.50 -23.70 5.94
N PRO A 53 4.41 -23.13 4.73
CA PRO A 53 4.79 -21.75 4.51
C PRO A 53 3.81 -20.88 5.28
N VAL A 54 4.20 -20.49 6.50
CA VAL A 54 3.57 -19.38 7.20
C VAL A 54 3.88 -18.18 6.35
N VAL A 55 2.88 -17.71 5.61
CA VAL A 55 2.87 -16.36 5.06
C VAL A 55 2.94 -15.46 6.28
N GLU A 56 4.15 -15.09 6.72
CA GLU A 56 4.32 -14.05 7.73
C GLU A 56 3.69 -12.79 7.14
N GLU A 57 2.55 -12.37 7.69
CA GLU A 57 2.01 -11.06 7.37
C GLU A 57 3.11 -10.01 7.61
N PRO A 58 3.36 -9.10 6.66
CA PRO A 58 4.41 -8.11 6.79
C PRO A 58 4.18 -7.28 8.06
N ARG A 59 5.20 -7.23 8.91
CA ARG A 59 5.11 -6.79 10.31
C ARG A 59 4.58 -5.36 10.50
N ASP A 60 4.64 -4.51 9.48
CA ASP A 60 3.95 -3.21 9.44
C ASP A 60 3.77 -2.76 7.97
N VAL A 61 2.66 -2.08 7.66
CA VAL A 61 2.39 -1.53 6.32
C VAL A 61 3.27 -0.28 6.11
N PRO A 62 4.06 -0.17 5.02
CA PRO A 62 4.86 1.02 4.74
C PRO A 62 4.02 2.30 4.66
N VAL A 63 4.56 3.42 5.15
CA VAL A 63 3.89 4.72 5.17
C VAL A 63 4.74 5.83 4.54
N LYS A 64 4.08 6.87 4.03
CA LYS A 64 4.69 8.12 3.58
C LYS A 64 4.16 9.28 4.42
N GLU A 65 5.01 10.25 4.73
CA GLU A 65 4.56 11.47 5.41
C GLU A 65 3.94 12.47 4.44
N TYR A 66 2.87 13.13 4.89
CA TYR A 66 2.23 14.23 4.18
C TYR A 66 1.91 15.38 5.15
N ILE A 67 2.21 16.62 4.74
CA ILE A 67 1.86 17.82 5.50
C ILE A 67 0.60 18.41 4.87
N VAL A 68 -0.49 18.44 5.63
CA VAL A 68 -1.77 19.00 5.22
C VAL A 68 -1.61 20.48 4.85
N VAL A 69 -2.13 20.85 3.68
CA VAL A 69 -2.24 22.26 3.26
C VAL A 69 -3.69 22.74 3.39
N GLN A 70 -3.88 24.05 3.32
CA GLN A 70 -5.21 24.64 3.43
C GLN A 70 -6.12 24.16 2.31
N GLY A 71 -7.31 23.67 2.67
CA GLY A 71 -8.32 23.19 1.74
C GLY A 71 -8.29 21.68 1.48
N ASP A 72 -7.26 20.96 1.94
CA ASP A 72 -7.19 19.50 1.78
C ASP A 72 -8.33 18.78 2.50
N THR A 73 -8.91 17.78 1.83
CA THR A 73 -9.70 16.71 2.45
C THR A 73 -8.95 15.39 2.46
N LEU A 74 -9.30 14.46 3.36
CA LEU A 74 -8.68 13.13 3.34
C LEU A 74 -8.94 12.39 2.04
N SER A 75 -10.09 12.62 1.39
CA SER A 75 -10.42 11.98 0.11
C SER A 75 -9.51 12.47 -1.03
N GLU A 76 -9.14 13.76 -1.06
CA GLU A 76 -8.22 14.31 -2.06
C GLU A 76 -6.79 13.88 -1.80
N ILE A 77 -6.38 13.81 -0.53
CA ILE A 77 -5.09 13.24 -0.14
C ILE A 77 -5.05 11.76 -0.58
N ALA A 78 -6.08 10.97 -0.26
CA ALA A 78 -6.16 9.58 -0.71
C ALA A 78 -6.14 9.45 -2.23
N LEU A 79 -6.81 10.33 -2.97
CA LEU A 79 -6.73 10.35 -4.44
C LEU A 79 -5.30 10.58 -4.94
N LYS A 80 -4.57 11.52 -4.34
CA LYS A 80 -3.18 11.84 -4.69
C LYS A 80 -2.24 10.64 -4.46
N PHE A 81 -2.44 9.89 -3.38
CA PHE A 81 -1.54 8.79 -3.00
C PHE A 81 -1.98 7.42 -3.54
N TYR A 82 -3.28 7.17 -3.68
CA TYR A 82 -3.85 5.88 -4.09
C TYR A 82 -4.23 5.85 -5.58
N GLY A 83 -4.27 7.01 -6.23
CA GLY A 83 -4.25 7.16 -7.69
C GLY A 83 -5.59 7.12 -8.40
N THR A 84 -6.63 6.50 -7.84
CA THR A 84 -7.97 6.44 -8.46
C THR A 84 -9.06 6.98 -7.56
N ARG A 85 -10.17 7.43 -8.16
CA ARG A 85 -11.34 7.92 -7.42
C ARG A 85 -11.98 6.80 -6.59
N GLU A 86 -11.95 5.57 -7.07
CA GLU A 86 -12.49 4.41 -6.36
C GLU A 86 -11.70 4.16 -5.07
N LYS A 87 -10.37 4.24 -5.15
CA LYS A 87 -9.46 4.08 -4.01
C LYS A 87 -9.46 5.27 -3.07
N ALA A 88 -9.73 6.47 -3.56
CA ALA A 88 -9.84 7.67 -2.74
C ALA A 88 -10.86 7.53 -1.59
N TYR A 89 -11.95 6.78 -1.80
CA TYR A 89 -12.94 6.49 -0.76
C TYR A 89 -12.47 5.52 0.35
N TYR A 90 -11.24 5.01 0.29
CA TYR A 90 -10.60 4.33 1.42
C TYR A 90 -9.82 5.30 2.32
N PHE A 91 -10.05 6.61 2.20
CA PHE A 91 -9.45 7.60 3.10
C PHE A 91 -9.60 7.30 4.62
N PRO A 92 -10.60 6.54 5.13
CA PRO A 92 -10.61 6.18 6.55
C PRO A 92 -9.42 5.32 6.99
N ILE A 93 -8.72 4.63 6.07
CA ILE A 93 -7.47 3.92 6.42
C ILE A 93 -6.37 4.89 6.86
N ILE A 94 -6.37 6.13 6.35
CA ILE A 94 -5.45 7.19 6.80
C ILE A 94 -5.77 7.55 8.26
N MET A 95 -7.04 7.60 8.65
CA MET A 95 -7.43 7.87 10.04
C MET A 95 -7.00 6.74 10.97
N ALA A 96 -7.08 5.48 10.52
CA ALA A 96 -6.68 4.32 11.31
C ALA A 96 -5.18 4.31 11.66
N ILE A 97 -4.34 4.85 10.76
CA ILE A 97 -2.89 5.02 10.98
C ILE A 97 -2.58 6.27 11.83
N ASN A 98 -3.47 7.28 11.85
CA ASN A 98 -3.29 8.54 12.57
C ASN A 98 -4.37 8.71 13.67
N PRO A 99 -4.44 7.80 14.66
CA PRO A 99 -5.55 7.73 15.61
C PRO A 99 -5.69 9.04 16.40
N GLY A 100 -6.91 9.55 16.46
CA GLY A 100 -7.26 10.76 17.22
C GLY A 100 -6.78 12.09 16.61
N MET A 101 -5.97 12.08 15.55
CA MET A 101 -5.45 13.30 14.93
C MET A 101 -6.48 13.98 14.02
N VAL A 102 -7.34 13.21 13.37
CA VAL A 102 -8.40 13.71 12.49
C VAL A 102 -9.77 13.50 13.14
N LYS A 103 -10.51 14.59 13.34
CA LYS A 103 -11.88 14.56 13.87
C LYS A 103 -12.93 14.40 12.77
N HIS A 104 -12.69 15.03 11.62
CA HIS A 104 -13.60 15.05 10.49
C HIS A 104 -12.80 14.95 9.18
N PRO A 105 -13.15 14.05 8.25
CA PRO A 105 -12.32 13.78 7.06
C PRO A 105 -12.16 14.99 6.13
N ASP A 106 -13.16 15.86 6.09
CA ASP A 106 -13.18 17.04 5.19
C ASP A 106 -12.83 18.37 5.89
N LYS A 107 -12.40 18.33 7.17
CA LYS A 107 -12.08 19.53 7.96
C LYS A 107 -10.71 19.36 8.61
N LEU A 108 -9.67 19.33 7.79
CA LEU A 108 -8.30 19.11 8.25
C LEU A 108 -7.64 20.42 8.70
N THR A 109 -6.77 20.31 9.71
CA THR A 109 -5.96 21.43 10.20
C THR A 109 -4.69 21.55 9.36
N PRO A 110 -4.39 22.70 8.75
CA PRO A 110 -3.13 22.90 8.03
C PRO A 110 -1.90 22.65 8.91
N LYS A 111 -0.79 22.22 8.29
CA LYS A 111 0.47 21.82 8.94
C LYS A 111 0.39 20.54 9.78
N LEU A 112 -0.77 19.88 9.84
CA LEU A 112 -0.87 18.54 10.40
C LEU A 112 -0.03 17.56 9.59
N ARG A 113 0.83 16.78 10.26
CA ARG A 113 1.58 15.69 9.63
C ARG A 113 0.74 14.42 9.69
N LEU A 114 0.46 13.83 8.53
CA LEU A 114 -0.25 12.56 8.39
C LEU A 114 0.69 11.49 7.85
N LEU A 115 0.55 10.28 8.37
CA LEU A 115 1.13 9.07 7.81
C LEU A 115 0.13 8.45 6.82
N ILE A 116 0.55 8.31 5.56
CA ILE A 116 -0.27 7.76 4.48
C ILE A 116 0.23 6.35 4.16
N PRO A 117 -0.53 5.28 4.46
CA PRO A 117 -0.09 3.92 4.16
C PRO A 117 -0.04 3.64 2.65
N ASP A 118 0.83 2.73 2.23
CA ASP A 118 0.74 2.15 0.90
C ASP A 118 -0.57 1.37 0.76
N PHE A 119 -1.40 1.75 -0.21
CA PHE A 119 -2.75 1.21 -0.34
C PHE A 119 -2.76 -0.30 -0.64
N GLU A 120 -1.91 -0.76 -1.56
CA GLU A 120 -1.95 -2.16 -1.99
C GLU A 120 -1.47 -3.08 -0.88
N LEU A 121 -0.37 -2.71 -0.21
CA LEU A 121 0.15 -3.45 0.93
C LEU A 121 -0.81 -3.39 2.13
N PHE A 122 -1.49 -2.26 2.34
CA PHE A 122 -2.53 -2.16 3.36
C PHE A 122 -3.67 -3.16 3.13
N MET A 123 -4.16 -3.24 1.89
CA MET A 123 -5.29 -4.12 1.55
C MET A 123 -4.94 -5.61 1.59
N GLN A 124 -3.65 -5.95 1.46
CA GLN A 124 -3.16 -7.32 1.62
C GLN A 124 -2.98 -7.73 3.09
N HIS A 125 -2.88 -6.77 4.01
CA HIS A 125 -2.62 -7.02 5.43
C HIS A 125 -3.91 -7.11 6.25
N SER A 126 -4.30 -8.31 6.69
CA SER A 126 -5.62 -8.54 7.30
C SER A 126 -5.83 -7.78 8.60
N ALA A 127 -4.81 -7.74 9.48
CA ALA A 127 -4.89 -7.01 10.75
C ALA A 127 -5.05 -5.50 10.55
N SER A 128 -4.46 -4.94 9.48
CA SER A 128 -4.60 -3.52 9.15
C SER A 128 -6.03 -3.19 8.70
N LYS A 129 -6.60 -4.04 7.84
CA LYS A 129 -7.99 -3.90 7.40
C LYS A 129 -8.95 -3.96 8.59
N GLU A 130 -8.79 -4.94 9.47
CA GLU A 130 -9.63 -5.08 10.66
C GLU A 130 -9.56 -3.85 11.56
N LYS A 131 -8.34 -3.35 11.83
CA LYS A 131 -8.13 -2.14 12.62
C LYS A 131 -8.76 -0.89 12.02
N SER A 132 -8.98 -0.85 10.70
CA SER A 132 -9.58 0.31 10.04
C SER A 132 -11.10 0.35 10.05
N LYS A 133 -11.78 -0.77 10.31
CA LYS A 133 -13.25 -0.87 10.30
C LYS A 133 -13.94 0.20 11.18
N PRO A 134 -13.50 0.46 12.42
CA PRO A 134 -14.12 1.49 13.26
C PRO A 134 -14.03 2.90 12.67
N GLU A 135 -12.95 3.23 11.94
CA GLU A 135 -12.82 4.53 11.29
C GLU A 135 -13.74 4.67 10.08
N PHE A 136 -14.01 3.57 9.36
CA PHE A 136 -15.06 3.55 8.33
C PHE A 136 -16.43 3.81 8.94
N GLU A 137 -16.81 3.10 10.01
CA GLU A 137 -18.09 3.28 10.70
C GLU A 137 -18.27 4.71 11.22
N LYS A 138 -17.23 5.28 11.82
CA LYS A 138 -17.22 6.67 12.26
C LYS A 138 -17.42 7.64 11.10
N CYS A 139 -16.72 7.46 9.98
CA CYS A 139 -16.89 8.30 8.80
C CYS A 139 -18.29 8.18 8.20
N ILE A 140 -18.83 6.95 8.13
CA ILE A 140 -20.20 6.68 7.68
C ILE A 140 -21.19 7.49 8.52
N LYS A 141 -21.08 7.42 9.85
CA LYS A 141 -21.95 8.18 10.76
C LYS A 141 -21.83 9.70 10.54
N ILE A 142 -20.61 10.22 10.41
CA ILE A 142 -20.38 11.64 10.14
C ILE A 142 -21.13 12.09 8.89
N TYR A 143 -21.01 11.36 7.77
CA TYR A 143 -21.66 11.75 6.52
C TYR A 143 -23.18 11.52 6.53
N GLU A 144 -23.68 10.56 7.28
CA GLU A 144 -25.13 10.41 7.51
C GLU A 144 -25.71 11.59 8.28
N ASP A 145 -25.04 11.99 9.37
CA ASP A 145 -25.43 13.14 10.19
C ASP A 145 -25.41 14.44 9.36
N GLU A 146 -24.53 14.54 8.36
CA GLU A 146 -24.45 15.65 7.39
C GLU A 146 -25.37 15.49 6.16
N ALA A 147 -26.25 14.48 6.13
CA ALA A 147 -27.15 14.15 5.00
C ALA A 147 -26.42 13.88 3.66
N ARG A 148 -25.15 13.48 3.70
CA ARG A 148 -24.33 13.11 2.54
C ARG A 148 -24.38 11.60 2.27
N THR A 149 -25.60 11.13 2.03
CA THR A 149 -25.94 9.70 1.91
C THR A 149 -25.13 8.97 0.84
N GLY A 150 -24.84 9.59 -0.32
CA GLY A 150 -24.03 8.98 -1.37
C GLY A 150 -22.59 8.66 -0.94
N VAL A 151 -22.00 9.50 -0.09
CA VAL A 151 -20.65 9.23 0.47
C VAL A 151 -20.75 8.10 1.49
N ALA A 152 -21.73 8.15 2.39
CA ALA A 152 -21.95 7.10 3.39
C ALA A 152 -22.16 5.72 2.74
N GLU A 153 -22.97 5.62 1.69
CA GLU A 153 -23.17 4.38 0.93
C GLU A 153 -21.89 3.87 0.25
N SER A 154 -21.09 4.79 -0.31
CA SER A 154 -19.79 4.47 -0.89
C SER A 154 -18.84 3.83 0.15
N LEU A 155 -18.81 4.39 1.37
CA LEU A 155 -18.02 3.85 2.47
C LEU A 155 -18.56 2.51 2.99
N ARG A 156 -19.88 2.35 3.12
CA ARG A 156 -20.49 1.08 3.54
C ARG A 156 -20.18 -0.06 2.58
N ARG A 157 -20.10 0.22 1.26
CA ARG A 157 -19.69 -0.79 0.27
C ARG A 157 -18.28 -1.28 0.54
N ARG A 158 -17.35 -0.35 0.77
CA ARG A 158 -15.93 -0.65 1.00
C ARG A 158 -15.68 -1.31 2.34
N LEU A 159 -16.45 -0.96 3.37
CA LEU A 159 -16.40 -1.63 4.66
C LEU A 159 -16.67 -3.13 4.54
N LYS A 160 -17.51 -3.57 3.59
CA LYS A 160 -17.76 -5.00 3.32
C LYS A 160 -16.60 -5.70 2.61
N GLU A 161 -15.67 -4.95 2.05
CA GLU A 161 -14.51 -5.45 1.31
C GLU A 161 -13.25 -5.53 2.21
N LEU A 162 -13.34 -5.06 3.46
CA LEU A 162 -12.27 -5.09 4.47
C LEU A 162 -12.25 -6.43 5.24
#